data_AF-A0A096B643-F1
#
_entry.id   AF-A0A096B643-F1
#
_cell.length_a   1.000
_cell.length_b   1.000
_cell.length_c   1.000
_cell.angle_alpha   90.00
_cell.angle_beta   90.00
_cell.angle_gamma   90.00
#
_symmetry.space_group_name_H-M   'P 1'
#
loop_
_entity.id
_entity.type
_entity.pdbx_description
1 polymer ?
#
loop_
_entity_poly.entity_id
_entity_poly.type
_entity_poly.pdbx_seq_one_letter_code
_entity_poly.pdbx_strand_id
1 'polypeptide(L)'
;MLELCTLASGSSGNSLLVTDGRTHVLVDAGISCRRICTGLKELGVEPTELAGVLITHEHSDHISGLTTLTKQLRLPVYASPGTGRQLCYRIAFLEELLRPVAPGEGFSIGGLAIESFPTSHDAAESVGYALSAGGRKAAVVTDLGYVTGAVLRGIRGADLLVAEANHDVEWVQSGPYPYHLKARILGDRGHLSNEAGAELAWTAVEGGARTVVLAHLSHENNTPARAHEVVRGVLERRGAAVGRDVALEVAPPQREEPEVHGMKGIRVQLICVGKMREKFYIDAAAEYVKRLSAYCKLQVVELPEERLPSNPSQAQIDAALEKEAAAIRAKLAPGASLVALCVEGRMRSSEELSGLLSDWSSRGGSSLSFLIGGSYGLHASLKAEAWARLSMSPMTFPHHLARVMLLEQLYRSFKIDEGSSYHK
;
A
#
# COMPACT_ATOMS: atom_id res chain seq x y z
N MET A 1 2.50 13.51 -26.16
CA MET A 1 1.64 12.35 -26.51
C MET A 1 0.87 12.03 -25.25
N LEU A 2 -0.44 11.76 -25.30
CA LEU A 2 -1.17 11.39 -24.09
C LEU A 2 -0.88 9.92 -23.78
N GLU A 3 -0.30 9.67 -22.61
CA GLU A 3 0.09 8.35 -22.13
C GLU A 3 -0.55 8.09 -20.77
N LEU A 4 -0.88 6.83 -20.54
CA LEU A 4 -1.56 6.38 -19.33
C LEU A 4 -0.95 5.05 -18.90
N CYS A 5 -0.56 4.98 -17.63
CA CYS A 5 0.12 3.82 -17.09
C CYS A 5 -0.42 3.45 -15.71
N THR A 6 -0.88 2.22 -15.58
CA THR A 6 -1.38 1.68 -14.33
C THR A 6 -0.23 1.24 -13.43
N LEU A 7 -0.14 1.82 -12.23
CA LEU A 7 0.81 1.41 -11.19
C LEU A 7 0.24 0.25 -10.37
N ALA A 8 -1.07 0.30 -10.10
CA ALA A 8 -1.84 -0.79 -9.50
C ALA A 8 -3.32 -0.65 -9.86
N SER A 9 -4.03 -1.77 -9.99
CA SER A 9 -5.48 -1.74 -10.21
C SER A 9 -6.19 -2.98 -9.66
N GLY A 10 -7.05 -2.79 -8.67
CA GLY A 10 -7.83 -3.86 -8.05
C GLY A 10 -8.31 -3.47 -6.65
N SER A 11 -9.03 -4.39 -6.00
CA SER A 11 -9.68 -4.14 -4.70
C SER A 11 -8.74 -3.85 -3.52
N SER A 12 -7.41 -3.89 -3.73
CA SER A 12 -6.39 -3.61 -2.71
C SER A 12 -5.65 -2.29 -2.95
N GLY A 13 -5.95 -1.57 -4.03
CA GLY A 13 -5.29 -0.31 -4.35
C GLY A 13 -5.32 0.03 -5.84
N ASN A 14 -5.75 1.25 -6.15
CA ASN A 14 -5.76 1.83 -7.48
C ASN A 14 -4.83 3.03 -7.54
N SER A 15 -3.95 3.06 -8.54
CA SER A 15 -3.15 4.25 -8.84
C SER A 15 -2.69 4.21 -10.29
N LEU A 16 -2.90 5.34 -10.97
CA LEU A 16 -2.72 5.47 -12.41
C LEU A 16 -1.98 6.76 -12.71
N LEU A 17 -0.89 6.69 -13.46
CA LEU A 17 -0.21 7.87 -13.99
C LEU A 17 -0.83 8.27 -15.32
N VAL A 18 -1.13 9.55 -15.49
CA VAL A 18 -1.48 10.15 -16.79
C VAL A 18 -0.48 11.25 -17.11
N THR A 19 0.04 11.29 -18.34
CA THR A 19 1.01 12.29 -18.76
C THR A 19 0.87 12.70 -20.22
N ASP A 20 1.21 13.94 -20.54
CA ASP A 20 1.39 14.42 -21.92
C ASP A 20 2.87 14.42 -22.36
N GLY A 21 3.78 13.95 -21.50
CA GLY A 21 5.23 13.98 -21.61
C GLY A 21 5.90 15.16 -20.91
N ARG A 22 5.14 16.14 -20.40
CA ARG A 22 5.63 17.29 -19.62
C ARG A 22 4.92 17.45 -18.29
N THR A 23 3.62 17.17 -18.27
CA THR A 23 2.76 17.22 -17.10
C THR A 23 2.47 15.81 -16.66
N HIS A 24 2.64 15.54 -15.38
CA HIS A 24 2.42 14.22 -14.78
C HIS A 24 1.36 14.36 -13.69
N VAL A 25 0.26 13.62 -13.79
CA VAL A 25 -0.78 13.60 -12.76
C VAL A 25 -1.09 12.17 -12.36
N LEU A 26 -1.32 11.95 -11.07
CA LEU A 26 -1.85 10.68 -10.59
C LEU A 26 -3.38 10.73 -10.56
N VAL A 27 -4.04 9.68 -11.01
CA VAL A 27 -5.42 9.36 -10.66
C VAL A 27 -5.37 8.29 -9.58
N ASP A 28 -5.84 8.66 -8.40
CA ASP A 28 -5.81 7.93 -7.15
C ASP A 28 -4.40 7.58 -6.59
N ALA A 29 -4.36 7.48 -5.27
CA ALA A 29 -3.18 7.13 -4.47
C ALA A 29 -3.50 5.95 -3.55
N GLY A 30 -4.10 4.91 -4.13
CA GLY A 30 -4.63 3.74 -3.45
C GLY A 30 -3.62 2.72 -2.95
N ILE A 31 -2.36 2.88 -3.31
CA ILE A 31 -1.22 2.06 -2.85
C ILE A 31 -0.25 2.91 -2.02
N SER A 32 0.66 2.28 -1.29
CA SER A 32 1.60 3.00 -0.41
C SER A 32 2.43 4.03 -1.18
N CYS A 33 2.73 5.17 -0.55
CA CYS A 33 3.55 6.24 -1.14
C CYS A 33 4.88 5.72 -1.68
N ARG A 34 5.48 4.72 -1.02
CA ARG A 34 6.69 4.04 -1.50
C ARG A 34 6.46 3.38 -2.86
N ARG A 35 5.39 2.59 -3.00
CA ARG A 35 5.07 1.89 -4.26
C ARG A 35 4.75 2.86 -5.38
N ILE A 36 4.04 3.96 -5.08
CA ILE A 36 3.81 5.06 -6.04
C ILE A 36 5.16 5.61 -6.52
N CYS A 37 6.02 6.04 -5.59
CA CYS A 37 7.31 6.64 -5.94
C CYS A 37 8.22 5.69 -6.72
N THR A 38 8.25 4.39 -6.37
CA THR A 38 8.99 3.38 -7.13
C THR A 38 8.44 3.24 -8.55
N GLY A 39 7.13 3.08 -8.71
CA GLY A 39 6.49 2.91 -10.01
C GLY A 39 6.67 4.13 -10.93
N LEU A 40 6.67 5.34 -10.38
CA LEU A 40 6.98 6.57 -11.14
C LEU A 40 8.43 6.57 -11.63
N LYS A 41 9.39 6.22 -10.77
CA LYS A 41 10.81 6.18 -11.15
C LYS A 41 11.12 5.12 -12.20
N GLU A 42 10.45 3.97 -12.16
CA GLU A 42 10.54 2.95 -13.21
C GLU A 42 10.02 3.46 -14.57
N LEU A 43 9.10 4.41 -14.55
CA LEU A 43 8.59 5.13 -15.73
C LEU A 43 9.47 6.32 -16.13
N GLY A 44 10.58 6.56 -15.42
CA GLY A 44 11.45 7.71 -15.66
C GLY A 44 10.87 9.04 -15.19
N VAL A 45 9.87 9.03 -14.31
CA VAL A 45 9.26 10.23 -13.73
C VAL A 45 9.71 10.36 -12.28
N GLU A 46 10.37 11.46 -11.93
CA GLU A 46 10.68 11.73 -10.54
C GLU A 46 9.40 12.12 -9.79
N PRO A 47 9.14 11.62 -8.56
CA PRO A 47 7.91 11.94 -7.84
C PRO A 47 7.67 13.45 -7.63
N THR A 48 8.74 14.24 -7.58
CA THR A 48 8.68 15.71 -7.48
C THR A 48 8.19 16.40 -8.75
N GLU A 49 8.13 15.69 -9.89
CA GLU A 49 7.61 16.20 -11.16
C GLU A 49 6.08 16.03 -11.29
N LEU A 50 5.45 15.36 -10.33
CA LEU A 50 4.00 15.30 -10.26
C LEU A 50 3.41 16.72 -10.08
N ALA A 51 2.46 17.05 -10.93
CA ALA A 51 1.75 18.32 -10.90
C ALA A 51 0.52 18.29 -9.97
N GLY A 52 0.02 17.10 -9.63
CA GLY A 52 -1.12 16.92 -8.73
C GLY A 52 -1.64 15.50 -8.67
N VAL A 53 -2.60 15.28 -7.77
CA VAL A 53 -3.32 14.02 -7.60
C VAL A 53 -4.82 14.26 -7.77
N LEU A 54 -5.45 13.52 -8.67
CA LEU A 54 -6.90 13.49 -8.88
C LEU A 54 -7.47 12.33 -8.06
N ILE A 55 -8.50 12.57 -7.24
CA ILE A 55 -9.11 11.54 -6.39
C ILE A 55 -10.53 11.28 -6.86
N THR A 56 -10.81 10.04 -7.25
CA THR A 56 -12.14 9.60 -7.70
C THR A 56 -13.13 9.58 -6.54
N HIS A 57 -12.72 9.05 -5.39
CA HIS A 57 -13.51 8.98 -4.16
C HIS A 57 -12.67 8.61 -2.92
N GLU A 58 -13.28 8.60 -1.73
CA GLU A 58 -12.59 8.51 -0.43
C GLU A 58 -12.32 7.09 0.10
N HIS A 59 -12.48 6.02 -0.69
CA HIS A 59 -12.20 4.67 -0.19
C HIS A 59 -10.70 4.41 -0.03
N SER A 60 -10.36 3.51 0.90
CA SER A 60 -8.96 3.28 1.31
C SER A 60 -8.08 2.79 0.17
N ASP A 61 -8.63 1.97 -0.72
CA ASP A 61 -8.00 1.48 -1.95
C ASP A 61 -7.86 2.57 -3.02
N HIS A 62 -8.24 3.83 -2.75
CA HIS A 62 -7.97 5.00 -3.59
C HIS A 62 -7.11 6.06 -2.88
N ILE A 63 -7.00 6.00 -1.55
CA ILE A 63 -6.34 7.06 -0.76
C ILE A 63 -5.29 6.58 0.25
N SER A 64 -5.00 5.28 0.34
CA SER A 64 -4.11 4.73 1.39
C SER A 64 -2.72 5.39 1.43
N GLY A 65 -2.15 5.73 0.28
CA GLY A 65 -0.86 6.41 0.15
C GLY A 65 -0.94 7.93 0.21
N LEU A 66 -2.15 8.51 0.08
CA LEU A 66 -2.36 9.94 -0.13
C LEU A 66 -1.76 10.80 0.99
N THR A 67 -1.95 10.39 2.24
CA THR A 67 -1.45 11.12 3.42
C THR A 67 0.07 11.28 3.39
N THR A 68 0.80 10.18 3.17
CA THR A 68 2.26 10.21 3.15
C THR A 68 2.77 10.96 1.92
N LEU A 69 2.15 10.72 0.76
CA LEU A 69 2.52 11.37 -0.50
C LEU A 69 2.40 12.90 -0.40
N THR A 70 1.26 13.39 0.08
CA THR A 70 1.00 14.84 0.23
C THR A 70 1.82 15.47 1.35
N LYS A 71 2.14 14.73 2.42
CA LYS A 71 3.06 15.20 3.46
C LYS A 71 4.48 15.42 2.94
N GLN A 72 4.95 14.54 2.04
CA GLN A 72 6.31 14.59 1.50
C GLN A 72 6.44 15.60 0.36
N LEU A 73 5.49 15.59 -0.58
CA LEU A 73 5.61 16.32 -1.85
C LEU A 73 4.75 17.59 -1.91
N ARG A 74 3.82 17.78 -0.96
CA ARG A 74 2.87 18.91 -0.91
C ARG A 74 2.11 19.13 -2.21
N LEU A 75 1.75 18.04 -2.89
CA LEU A 75 1.02 18.06 -4.15
C LEU A 75 -0.40 18.63 -3.97
N PRO A 76 -0.89 19.44 -4.93
CA PRO A 76 -2.30 19.78 -5.01
C PRO A 76 -3.16 18.52 -5.18
N VAL A 77 -4.26 18.44 -4.43
CA VAL A 77 -5.21 17.31 -4.48
C VAL A 77 -6.53 17.80 -5.03
N TYR A 78 -6.96 17.24 -6.16
CA TYR A 78 -8.21 17.58 -6.81
C TYR A 78 -9.23 16.51 -6.52
N ALA A 79 -10.40 16.91 -6.01
CA ALA A 79 -11.49 16.00 -5.68
C ALA A 79 -12.82 16.75 -5.77
N SER A 80 -13.93 16.01 -5.85
CA SER A 80 -15.26 16.61 -5.70
C SER A 80 -15.45 17.22 -4.30
N PRO A 81 -16.31 18.23 -4.11
CA PRO A 81 -16.52 18.84 -2.79
C PRO A 81 -16.89 17.85 -1.68
N GLY A 82 -17.71 16.84 -1.99
CA GLY A 82 -18.11 15.78 -1.07
C GLY A 82 -16.93 14.88 -0.68
N THR A 83 -16.18 14.39 -1.67
CA THR A 83 -14.97 13.59 -1.44
C THR A 83 -13.92 14.40 -0.67
N GLY A 84 -13.63 15.62 -1.11
CA GLY A 84 -12.65 16.52 -0.48
C GLY A 84 -12.95 16.76 1.01
N ARG A 85 -14.22 16.92 1.37
CA ARG A 85 -14.64 17.04 2.78
C ARG A 85 -14.29 15.79 3.59
N GLN A 86 -14.56 14.59 3.04
CA GLN A 86 -14.19 13.34 3.71
C GLN A 86 -12.67 13.20 3.87
N LEU A 87 -11.90 13.62 2.86
CA LEU A 87 -10.45 13.59 2.93
C LEU A 87 -9.92 14.52 4.04
N CYS A 88 -10.44 15.74 4.15
CA CYS A 88 -10.04 16.68 5.21
C CYS A 88 -10.37 16.18 6.62
N TYR A 89 -11.43 15.39 6.80
CA TYR A 89 -11.70 14.74 8.10
C TYR A 89 -10.65 13.68 8.46
N ARG A 90 -10.01 13.06 7.48
CA ARG A 90 -9.02 11.99 7.68
C ARG A 90 -7.58 12.50 7.68
N ILE A 91 -7.31 13.63 7.01
CA ILE A 91 -5.96 14.15 6.76
C ILE A 91 -5.91 15.62 7.20
N ALA A 92 -5.38 15.86 8.41
CA ALA A 92 -5.46 17.14 9.11
C ALA A 92 -4.88 18.37 8.36
N PHE A 93 -3.92 18.18 7.46
CA PHE A 93 -3.26 19.28 6.72
C PHE A 93 -3.74 19.39 5.26
N LEU A 94 -4.68 18.54 4.84
CA LEU A 94 -5.04 18.44 3.42
C LEU A 94 -5.82 19.65 2.92
N GLU A 95 -6.51 20.37 3.79
CA GLU A 95 -7.30 21.55 3.42
C GLU A 95 -6.47 22.61 2.66
N GLU A 96 -5.20 22.77 3.02
CA GLU A 96 -4.26 23.68 2.33
C GLU A 96 -3.93 23.23 0.89
N LEU A 97 -3.95 21.91 0.66
CA LEU A 97 -3.57 21.27 -0.59
C LEU A 97 -4.78 20.96 -1.48
N LEU A 98 -5.99 20.90 -0.91
CA LEU A 98 -7.21 20.54 -1.59
C LEU A 98 -7.61 21.61 -2.61
N ARG A 99 -8.04 21.15 -3.78
CA ARG A 99 -8.60 21.93 -4.89
C ARG A 99 -9.95 21.30 -5.25
N PRO A 100 -11.03 21.69 -4.57
CA PRO A 100 -12.34 21.11 -4.84
C PRO A 100 -12.80 21.52 -6.24
N VAL A 101 -13.32 20.56 -7.01
CA VAL A 101 -13.84 20.76 -8.37
C VAL A 101 -15.21 20.10 -8.47
N ALA A 102 -16.24 20.84 -8.86
CA ALA A 102 -17.58 20.27 -8.96
C ALA A 102 -17.65 19.21 -10.09
N PRO A 103 -18.41 18.12 -9.93
CA PRO A 103 -18.63 17.18 -11.04
C PRO A 103 -19.18 17.87 -12.29
N GLY A 104 -18.54 17.65 -13.44
CA GLY A 104 -18.86 18.30 -14.72
C GLY A 104 -18.14 19.64 -14.95
N GLU A 105 -17.40 20.15 -13.97
CA GLU A 105 -16.55 21.33 -14.14
C GLU A 105 -15.20 20.93 -14.75
N GLY A 106 -14.85 21.58 -15.86
CA GLY A 106 -13.56 21.40 -16.52
C GLY A 106 -12.49 22.29 -15.90
N PHE A 107 -11.27 21.75 -15.76
CA PHE A 107 -10.09 22.47 -15.29
C PHE A 107 -8.84 22.02 -16.04
N SER A 108 -7.69 22.59 -15.71
CA SER A 108 -6.42 22.19 -16.34
C SER A 108 -5.31 22.11 -15.31
N ILE A 109 -4.45 21.12 -15.49
CA ILE A 109 -3.17 20.98 -14.79
C ILE A 109 -2.12 20.93 -15.89
N GLY A 110 -1.24 21.94 -15.96
CA GLY A 110 -0.24 22.03 -17.03
C GLY A 110 -0.89 21.94 -18.42
N GLY A 111 -0.41 21.01 -19.24
CA GLY A 111 -0.93 20.74 -20.59
C GLY A 111 -2.15 19.81 -20.67
N LEU A 112 -2.64 19.32 -19.53
CA LEU A 112 -3.78 18.39 -19.45
C LEU A 112 -5.07 19.16 -19.17
N ALA A 113 -6.04 19.06 -20.09
CA ALA A 113 -7.42 19.47 -19.84
C ALA A 113 -8.19 18.31 -19.18
N ILE A 114 -8.86 18.57 -18.06
CA ILE A 114 -9.47 17.55 -17.21
C ILE A 114 -10.92 17.92 -16.96
N GLU A 115 -11.82 16.93 -17.05
CA GLU A 115 -13.23 17.05 -16.71
C GLU A 115 -13.62 15.85 -15.84
N SER A 116 -14.33 16.09 -14.74
CA SER A 116 -14.89 15.02 -13.91
C SER A 116 -16.36 14.78 -14.25
N PHE A 117 -16.88 13.59 -13.97
CA PHE A 117 -18.31 13.29 -14.13
C PHE A 117 -18.78 12.32 -13.04
N PRO A 118 -20.02 12.48 -12.53
CA PRO A 118 -20.52 11.68 -11.43
C PRO A 118 -20.71 10.20 -11.82
N THR A 119 -20.32 9.32 -10.90
CA THR A 119 -20.41 7.86 -11.02
C THR A 119 -21.42 7.30 -10.02
N SER A 120 -21.92 6.09 -10.27
CA SER A 120 -22.82 5.41 -9.32
C SER A 120 -22.03 4.54 -8.36
N HIS A 121 -21.56 5.09 -7.24
CA HIS A 121 -20.81 4.31 -6.25
C HIS A 121 -21.16 4.72 -4.83
N ASP A 122 -21.00 3.77 -3.90
CA ASP A 122 -21.18 3.95 -2.46
C ASP A 122 -20.06 4.80 -1.83
N ALA A 123 -19.98 6.08 -2.20
CA ALA A 123 -19.04 7.06 -1.68
C ALA A 123 -19.70 8.43 -1.55
N ALA A 124 -19.05 9.38 -0.85
CA ALA A 124 -19.63 10.69 -0.57
C ALA A 124 -20.02 11.47 -1.84
N GLU A 125 -19.14 11.49 -2.85
CA GLU A 125 -19.41 12.10 -4.17
C GLU A 125 -18.42 11.55 -5.22
N SER A 126 -18.60 10.30 -5.63
CA SER A 126 -17.70 9.62 -6.57
C SER A 126 -17.73 10.22 -7.97
N VAL A 127 -16.56 10.27 -8.61
CA VAL A 127 -16.40 10.75 -9.99
C VAL A 127 -15.46 9.88 -10.81
N GLY A 128 -15.70 9.84 -12.12
CA GLY A 128 -14.72 9.45 -13.13
C GLY A 128 -14.06 10.68 -13.74
N TYR A 129 -12.95 10.48 -14.46
CA TYR A 129 -12.19 11.57 -15.08
C TYR A 129 -12.01 11.36 -16.58
N ALA A 130 -12.18 12.43 -17.35
CA ALA A 130 -11.76 12.54 -18.74
C ALA A 130 -10.56 13.49 -18.81
N LEU A 131 -9.46 13.05 -19.43
CA LEU A 131 -8.24 13.83 -19.59
C LEU A 131 -7.92 13.97 -21.08
N SER A 132 -7.59 15.18 -21.53
CA SER A 132 -7.30 15.47 -22.92
C SER A 132 -5.98 16.23 -23.08
N ALA A 133 -5.16 15.80 -24.04
CA ALA A 133 -3.95 16.52 -24.47
C ALA A 133 -3.60 16.17 -25.92
N GLY A 134 -3.10 17.16 -26.66
CA GLY A 134 -2.65 16.96 -28.04
C GLY A 134 -3.73 16.41 -28.98
N GLY A 135 -5.00 16.78 -28.76
CA GLY A 135 -6.14 16.30 -29.54
C GLY A 135 -6.55 14.85 -29.25
N ARG A 136 -5.97 14.21 -28.23
CA ARG A 136 -6.36 12.88 -27.75
C ARG A 136 -7.10 12.99 -26.42
N LYS A 137 -7.99 12.05 -26.17
CA LYS A 137 -8.78 11.95 -24.94
C LYS A 137 -8.71 10.55 -24.33
N ALA A 138 -8.43 10.48 -23.03
CA ALA A 138 -8.54 9.27 -22.23
C ALA A 138 -9.65 9.44 -21.18
N ALA A 139 -10.42 8.39 -20.92
CA ALA A 139 -11.42 8.36 -19.85
C ALA A 139 -11.10 7.26 -18.84
N VAL A 140 -11.11 7.61 -17.55
CA VAL A 140 -10.88 6.70 -16.43
C VAL A 140 -12.19 6.54 -15.67
N VAL A 141 -12.72 5.32 -15.70
CA VAL A 141 -14.04 4.98 -15.16
C VAL A 141 -13.94 3.67 -14.38
N THR A 142 -13.71 3.78 -13.08
CA THR A 142 -13.76 2.66 -12.13
C THR A 142 -14.90 2.87 -11.14
N ASP A 143 -15.21 1.84 -10.34
CA ASP A 143 -16.16 1.93 -9.22
C ASP A 143 -17.56 2.39 -9.66
N LEU A 144 -18.27 1.50 -10.35
CA LEU A 144 -19.58 1.77 -10.92
C LEU A 144 -20.56 0.65 -10.58
N GLY A 145 -21.62 0.94 -9.83
CA GLY A 145 -22.75 0.02 -9.69
C GLY A 145 -23.61 -0.06 -10.96
N TYR A 146 -23.69 1.01 -11.75
CA TYR A 146 -24.26 0.98 -13.10
C TYR A 146 -23.75 2.16 -13.96
N VAL A 147 -23.88 2.03 -15.29
CA VAL A 147 -23.46 3.07 -16.24
C VAL A 147 -24.51 4.18 -16.30
N THR A 148 -24.15 5.37 -15.82
CA THR A 148 -25.04 6.55 -15.84
C THR A 148 -24.94 7.32 -17.18
N GLY A 149 -25.94 8.16 -17.47
CA GLY A 149 -25.86 9.07 -18.61
C GLY A 149 -24.71 10.08 -18.52
N ALA A 150 -24.21 10.39 -17.31
CA ALA A 150 -23.05 11.24 -17.13
C ALA A 150 -21.75 10.51 -17.52
N VAL A 151 -21.62 9.23 -17.16
CA VAL A 151 -20.52 8.37 -17.62
C VAL A 151 -20.48 8.30 -19.14
N LEU A 152 -21.63 8.05 -19.79
CA LEU A 152 -21.73 8.00 -21.26
C LEU A 152 -21.29 9.30 -21.95
N ARG A 153 -21.61 10.46 -21.35
CA ARG A 153 -21.12 11.76 -21.85
C ARG A 153 -19.61 11.92 -21.62
N GLY A 154 -19.13 11.53 -20.44
CA GLY A 154 -17.71 11.59 -20.07
C GLY A 154 -16.81 10.80 -21.03
N ILE A 155 -17.22 9.59 -21.41
CA ILE A 155 -16.44 8.73 -22.32
C ILE A 155 -16.55 9.10 -23.80
N ARG A 156 -17.49 9.99 -24.17
CA ARG A 156 -17.73 10.33 -25.57
C ARG A 156 -16.48 10.91 -26.23
N GLY A 157 -16.09 10.33 -27.37
CA GLY A 157 -14.90 10.74 -28.13
C GLY A 157 -13.57 10.40 -27.46
N ALA A 158 -13.55 9.52 -26.47
CA ALA A 158 -12.31 9.00 -25.91
C ALA A 158 -11.60 8.09 -26.93
N ASP A 159 -10.29 8.27 -27.08
CA ASP A 159 -9.42 7.36 -27.82
C ASP A 159 -9.06 6.13 -26.97
N LEU A 160 -8.99 6.31 -25.65
CA LEU A 160 -8.63 5.30 -24.65
C LEU A 160 -9.66 5.31 -23.51
N LEU A 161 -10.19 4.13 -23.17
CA LEU A 161 -11.04 3.93 -22.00
C LEU A 161 -10.36 3.00 -20.98
N VAL A 162 -10.26 3.43 -19.73
CA VAL A 162 -10.01 2.55 -18.58
C VAL A 162 -11.37 2.25 -17.95
N ALA A 163 -11.79 0.99 -17.99
CA ALA A 163 -13.12 0.56 -17.57
C ALA A 163 -13.06 -0.49 -16.46
N GLU A 164 -13.96 -0.37 -15.48
CA GLU A 164 -14.18 -1.42 -14.49
C GLU A 164 -14.68 -2.72 -15.15
N ALA A 165 -14.03 -3.82 -14.80
CA ALA A 165 -14.49 -5.18 -15.02
C ALA A 165 -14.30 -5.95 -13.72
N ASN A 166 -15.15 -5.67 -12.72
CA ASN A 166 -14.84 -6.05 -11.35
C ASN A 166 -15.02 -7.54 -11.11
N HIS A 167 -16.13 -8.13 -11.53
CA HIS A 167 -16.47 -9.50 -11.13
C HIS A 167 -17.25 -10.29 -12.19
N ASP A 168 -17.19 -11.61 -12.07
CA ASP A 168 -18.14 -12.54 -12.67
C ASP A 168 -19.34 -12.74 -11.73
N VAL A 169 -20.56 -12.52 -12.26
CA VAL A 169 -21.79 -12.54 -11.44
C VAL A 169 -22.02 -13.91 -10.80
N GLU A 170 -21.77 -14.99 -11.53
CA GLU A 170 -21.97 -16.35 -11.01
C GLU A 170 -20.98 -16.65 -9.88
N TRP A 171 -19.76 -16.13 -10.00
CA TRP A 171 -18.73 -16.31 -8.97
C TRP A 171 -19.08 -15.54 -7.70
N VAL A 172 -19.58 -14.30 -7.82
CA VAL A 172 -20.07 -13.55 -6.65
C VAL A 172 -21.24 -14.28 -5.99
N GLN A 173 -22.18 -14.83 -6.76
CA GLN A 173 -23.36 -15.51 -6.21
C GLN A 173 -23.00 -16.83 -5.51
N SER A 174 -22.14 -17.64 -6.12
CA SER A 174 -21.72 -18.95 -5.61
C SER A 174 -20.57 -18.90 -4.59
N GLY A 175 -19.83 -17.79 -4.56
CA GLY A 175 -18.63 -17.61 -3.74
C GLY A 175 -18.88 -17.51 -2.22
N PRO A 176 -17.80 -17.44 -1.42
CA PRO A 176 -17.86 -17.54 0.04
C PRO A 176 -18.36 -16.27 0.75
N TYR A 177 -18.58 -15.18 0.02
CA TYR A 177 -18.96 -13.91 0.62
C TYR A 177 -20.31 -13.98 1.37
N PRO A 178 -20.45 -13.28 2.52
CA PRO A 178 -21.74 -13.12 3.17
C PRO A 178 -22.78 -12.47 2.24
N TYR A 179 -24.06 -12.79 2.44
CA TYR A 179 -25.15 -12.28 1.59
C TYR A 179 -25.16 -10.75 1.44
N HIS A 180 -24.93 -10.00 2.52
CA HIS A 180 -24.91 -8.55 2.47
C HIS A 180 -23.79 -7.98 1.58
N LEU A 181 -22.63 -8.64 1.54
CA LEU A 181 -21.51 -8.23 0.69
C LEU A 181 -21.81 -8.57 -0.79
N LYS A 182 -22.40 -9.73 -1.06
CA LYS A 182 -22.88 -10.10 -2.40
C LYS A 182 -23.91 -9.09 -2.92
N ALA A 183 -24.89 -8.75 -2.08
CA ALA A 183 -25.92 -7.77 -2.41
C ALA A 183 -25.35 -6.36 -2.65
N ARG A 184 -24.31 -5.95 -1.89
CA ARG A 184 -23.61 -4.68 -2.11
C ARG A 184 -22.86 -4.68 -3.45
N ILE A 185 -22.10 -5.73 -3.75
CA ILE A 185 -21.29 -5.82 -4.99
C ILE A 185 -22.18 -5.79 -6.23
N LEU A 186 -23.27 -6.57 -6.21
CA LEU A 186 -24.20 -6.71 -7.34
C LEU A 186 -25.23 -5.57 -7.45
N GLY A 187 -25.26 -4.63 -6.48
CA GLY A 187 -26.25 -3.57 -6.42
C GLY A 187 -25.84 -2.31 -7.19
N ASP A 188 -26.79 -1.39 -7.35
CA ASP A 188 -26.62 -0.15 -8.13
C ASP A 188 -25.54 0.81 -7.60
N ARG A 189 -25.00 0.57 -6.40
CA ARG A 189 -23.90 1.34 -5.80
C ARG A 189 -22.64 0.51 -5.57
N GLY A 190 -22.61 -0.71 -6.09
CA GLY A 190 -21.49 -1.64 -6.02
C GLY A 190 -20.48 -1.42 -7.14
N HIS A 191 -20.30 -2.46 -7.94
CA HIS A 191 -19.30 -2.53 -9.01
C HIS A 191 -19.88 -3.16 -10.28
N LEU A 192 -19.29 -2.90 -11.44
CA LEU A 192 -19.75 -3.49 -12.69
C LEU A 192 -19.30 -4.94 -12.78
N SER A 193 -20.20 -5.79 -13.28
CA SER A 193 -19.80 -7.11 -13.75
C SER A 193 -18.95 -6.99 -15.01
N ASN A 194 -18.26 -8.07 -15.37
CA ASN A 194 -17.53 -8.17 -16.63
C ASN A 194 -18.41 -7.85 -17.85
N GLU A 195 -19.67 -8.28 -17.85
CA GLU A 195 -20.63 -8.03 -18.93
C GLU A 195 -21.03 -6.55 -18.98
N ALA A 196 -21.32 -5.92 -17.84
CA ALA A 196 -21.66 -4.50 -17.81
C ALA A 196 -20.46 -3.62 -18.19
N GLY A 197 -19.26 -3.99 -17.76
CA GLY A 197 -18.00 -3.37 -18.22
C GLY A 197 -17.78 -3.55 -19.73
N ALA A 198 -18.15 -4.70 -20.28
CA ALA A 198 -18.07 -4.96 -21.71
C ALA A 198 -19.02 -4.07 -22.54
N GLU A 199 -20.22 -3.79 -22.04
CA GLU A 199 -21.16 -2.86 -22.67
C GLU A 199 -20.65 -1.42 -22.66
N LEU A 200 -20.03 -0.99 -21.55
CA LEU A 200 -19.35 0.30 -21.48
C LEU A 200 -18.18 0.37 -22.48
N ALA A 201 -17.37 -0.68 -22.54
CA ALA A 201 -16.26 -0.81 -23.49
C ALA A 201 -16.74 -0.73 -24.95
N TRP A 202 -17.81 -1.46 -25.30
CA TRP A 202 -18.43 -1.37 -26.61
C TRP A 202 -18.84 0.05 -26.95
N THR A 203 -19.50 0.75 -26.02
CA THR A 203 -19.98 2.11 -26.25
C THR A 203 -18.83 3.08 -26.57
N ALA A 204 -17.69 2.93 -25.90
CA ALA A 204 -16.50 3.70 -26.22
C ALA A 204 -15.91 3.33 -27.59
N VAL A 205 -15.81 2.03 -27.91
CA VAL A 205 -15.30 1.54 -29.20
C VAL A 205 -16.16 1.99 -30.37
N GLU A 206 -17.48 1.90 -30.25
CA GLU A 206 -18.45 2.45 -31.22
C GLU A 206 -18.29 3.96 -31.37
N GLY A 207 -17.97 4.66 -30.27
CA GLY A 207 -17.63 6.08 -30.24
C GLY A 207 -16.24 6.44 -30.79
N GLY A 208 -15.45 5.45 -31.22
CA GLY A 208 -14.14 5.64 -31.86
C GLY A 208 -12.92 5.30 -31.00
N ALA A 209 -13.11 4.79 -29.78
CA ALA A 209 -12.00 4.35 -28.93
C ALA A 209 -11.25 3.19 -29.58
N ARG A 210 -9.92 3.27 -29.56
CA ARG A 210 -9.03 2.24 -30.13
C ARG A 210 -8.27 1.47 -29.06
N THR A 211 -8.35 1.89 -27.82
CA THR A 211 -7.73 1.21 -26.68
C THR A 211 -8.72 1.11 -25.53
N VAL A 212 -8.85 -0.10 -24.97
CA VAL A 212 -9.61 -0.37 -23.75
C VAL A 212 -8.69 -1.08 -22.76
N VAL A 213 -8.61 -0.56 -21.54
CA VAL A 213 -7.88 -1.16 -20.42
C VAL A 213 -8.91 -1.57 -19.36
N LEU A 214 -9.00 -2.87 -19.08
CA LEU A 214 -9.85 -3.40 -18.03
C LEU A 214 -9.16 -3.23 -16.68
N ALA A 215 -9.87 -2.65 -15.72
CA ALA A 215 -9.33 -2.25 -14.43
C ALA A 215 -10.26 -2.66 -13.30
N HIS A 216 -9.73 -2.56 -12.09
CA HIS A 216 -10.47 -2.71 -10.84
C HIS A 216 -11.09 -4.11 -10.64
N LEU A 217 -10.33 -5.15 -10.96
CA LEU A 217 -10.75 -6.53 -10.82
C LEU A 217 -10.86 -6.93 -9.34
N SER A 218 -11.89 -7.71 -9.02
CA SER A 218 -12.04 -8.42 -7.76
C SER A 218 -11.01 -9.54 -7.67
N HIS A 219 -10.28 -9.61 -6.57
CA HIS A 219 -9.34 -10.70 -6.31
C HIS A 219 -10.04 -12.06 -6.18
N GLU A 220 -11.23 -12.10 -5.57
CA GLU A 220 -11.93 -13.35 -5.26
C GLU A 220 -12.89 -13.79 -6.37
N ASN A 221 -13.53 -12.84 -7.06
CA ASN A 221 -14.62 -13.14 -7.99
C ASN A 221 -14.29 -12.79 -9.44
N ASN A 222 -13.00 -12.69 -9.78
CA ASN A 222 -12.58 -12.49 -11.16
C ASN A 222 -11.16 -13.00 -11.42
N THR A 223 -10.81 -13.11 -12.69
CA THR A 223 -9.42 -13.26 -13.12
C THR A 223 -9.17 -12.38 -14.34
N PRO A 224 -7.93 -11.95 -14.59
CA PRO A 224 -7.59 -11.21 -15.81
C PRO A 224 -8.04 -11.93 -17.09
N ALA A 225 -7.84 -13.25 -17.15
CA ALA A 225 -8.25 -14.06 -18.28
C ALA A 225 -9.77 -14.03 -18.49
N ARG A 226 -10.56 -14.14 -17.41
CA ARG A 226 -12.02 -14.13 -17.46
C ARG A 226 -12.56 -12.77 -17.89
N ALA A 227 -12.10 -11.68 -17.27
CA ALA A 227 -12.50 -10.33 -17.63
C ALA A 227 -12.24 -10.05 -19.11
N HIS A 228 -11.03 -10.39 -19.58
CA HIS A 228 -10.64 -10.21 -20.97
C HIS A 228 -11.45 -11.09 -21.93
N GLU A 229 -11.72 -12.36 -21.60
CA GLU A 229 -12.55 -13.25 -22.41
C GLU A 229 -13.97 -12.68 -22.61
N VAL A 230 -14.63 -12.27 -21.52
CA VAL A 230 -16.00 -11.74 -21.56
C VAL A 230 -16.06 -10.48 -22.41
N VAL A 231 -15.16 -9.52 -22.16
CA VAL A 231 -15.15 -8.24 -22.89
C VAL A 231 -14.80 -8.45 -24.35
N ARG A 232 -13.76 -9.25 -24.66
CA ARG A 232 -13.42 -9.62 -26.05
C ARG A 232 -14.63 -10.20 -26.77
N GLY A 233 -15.34 -11.13 -26.14
CA GLY A 233 -16.51 -11.77 -26.73
C GLY A 233 -17.61 -10.78 -27.12
N VAL A 234 -17.88 -9.77 -26.29
CA VAL A 234 -18.86 -8.72 -26.61
C VAL A 234 -18.39 -7.85 -27.77
N LEU A 235 -17.14 -7.38 -27.73
CA LEU A 235 -16.57 -6.53 -28.78
C LEU A 235 -16.59 -7.23 -30.15
N GLU A 236 -16.14 -8.48 -30.20
CA GLU A 236 -16.08 -9.27 -31.43
C GLU A 236 -17.48 -9.60 -31.98
N ARG A 237 -18.44 -9.96 -31.11
CA ARG A 237 -19.84 -10.20 -31.53
C ARG A 237 -20.51 -8.96 -32.12
N ARG A 238 -20.07 -7.77 -31.72
CA ARG A 238 -20.57 -6.50 -32.25
C ARG A 238 -19.74 -5.94 -33.40
N GLY A 239 -18.71 -6.66 -33.84
CA GLY A 239 -17.99 -6.38 -35.08
C GLY A 239 -16.67 -5.63 -34.90
N ALA A 240 -16.16 -5.47 -33.68
CA ALA A 240 -14.82 -4.92 -33.42
C ALA A 240 -13.82 -6.07 -33.16
N ALA A 241 -12.87 -6.28 -34.07
CA ALA A 241 -11.86 -7.32 -33.92
C ALA A 241 -10.76 -6.88 -32.93
N VAL A 242 -10.65 -7.56 -31.80
CA VAL A 242 -9.60 -7.31 -30.81
C VAL A 242 -8.21 -7.61 -31.41
N GLY A 243 -7.26 -6.70 -31.23
CA GLY A 243 -5.91 -6.76 -31.81
C GLY A 243 -5.78 -6.20 -33.22
N ARG A 244 -6.89 -5.91 -33.92
CA ARG A 244 -6.90 -5.22 -35.22
C ARG A 244 -7.57 -3.84 -35.13
N ASP A 245 -8.79 -3.81 -34.63
CA ASP A 245 -9.63 -2.61 -34.58
C ASP A 245 -9.50 -1.91 -33.21
N VAL A 246 -9.35 -2.70 -32.15
CA VAL A 246 -9.21 -2.23 -30.75
C VAL A 246 -8.13 -3.03 -30.01
N ALA A 247 -7.24 -2.33 -29.30
CA ALA A 247 -6.34 -2.95 -28.32
C ALA A 247 -7.10 -3.15 -27.01
N LEU A 248 -7.16 -4.38 -26.51
CA LEU A 248 -7.79 -4.73 -25.24
C LEU A 248 -6.72 -5.26 -24.29
N GLU A 249 -6.53 -4.57 -23.17
CA GLU A 249 -5.57 -4.92 -22.14
C GLU A 249 -6.27 -5.09 -20.78
N VAL A 250 -5.62 -5.80 -19.86
CA VAL A 250 -6.06 -5.88 -18.47
C VAL A 250 -4.97 -5.26 -17.61
N ALA A 251 -5.34 -4.22 -16.85
CA ALA A 251 -4.46 -3.60 -15.89
C ALA A 251 -4.01 -4.65 -14.87
N PRO A 252 -2.70 -4.73 -14.60
CA PRO A 252 -2.21 -5.73 -13.67
C PRO A 252 -2.67 -5.37 -12.23
N PRO A 253 -3.06 -6.36 -11.41
CA PRO A 253 -3.45 -6.12 -10.02
C PRO A 253 -2.34 -5.46 -9.21
N GLN A 254 -1.09 -5.79 -9.58
CA GLN A 254 0.14 -5.15 -9.17
C GLN A 254 1.05 -5.21 -10.41
N ARG A 255 1.75 -4.12 -10.78
CA ARG A 255 2.88 -4.27 -11.72
C ARG A 255 3.77 -5.40 -11.21
N GLU A 256 4.10 -6.37 -12.07
CA GLU A 256 5.07 -7.40 -11.74
C GLU A 256 6.34 -6.70 -11.29
N GLU A 257 6.62 -6.76 -9.99
CA GLU A 257 7.89 -6.30 -9.46
C GLU A 257 8.96 -7.16 -10.15
N PRO A 258 9.95 -6.58 -10.84
CA PRO A 258 11.14 -7.35 -11.15
C PRO A 258 11.66 -7.91 -9.83
N GLU A 259 11.76 -9.24 -9.71
CA GLU A 259 12.16 -9.99 -8.51
C GLU A 259 12.44 -9.10 -7.31
N VAL A 260 11.44 -8.90 -6.45
CA VAL A 260 11.48 -8.22 -5.16
C VAL A 260 12.94 -8.06 -4.69
N HIS A 261 13.56 -6.94 -5.05
CA HIS A 261 14.54 -6.36 -4.16
C HIS A 261 13.66 -5.78 -3.07
N GLY A 262 13.31 -6.64 -2.12
CA GLY A 262 12.70 -6.21 -0.89
C GLY A 262 13.63 -5.22 -0.22
N MET A 263 13.47 -5.01 1.06
CA MET A 263 14.51 -4.34 1.83
C MET A 263 15.78 -5.22 1.96
N LYS A 264 16.26 -5.88 0.88
CA LYS A 264 17.47 -6.72 0.76
C LYS A 264 18.76 -5.96 1.15
N GLY A 265 18.71 -4.65 1.34
CA GLY A 265 19.81 -3.85 1.91
C GLY A 265 19.76 -3.66 3.43
N ILE A 266 18.62 -3.92 4.09
CA ILE A 266 18.46 -3.69 5.53
C ILE A 266 19.01 -4.89 6.31
N ARG A 267 19.96 -4.59 7.18
CA ARG A 267 20.49 -5.53 8.16
C ARG A 267 19.73 -5.37 9.46
N VAL A 268 19.10 -6.45 9.91
CA VAL A 268 18.48 -6.50 11.22
C VAL A 268 19.29 -7.44 12.08
N GLN A 269 19.79 -6.94 13.19
CA GLN A 269 20.44 -7.75 14.21
C GLN A 269 19.54 -7.83 15.43
N LEU A 270 19.34 -9.03 15.96
CA LEU A 270 18.65 -9.27 17.21
C LEU A 270 19.67 -9.85 18.19
N ILE A 271 20.11 -9.03 19.16
CA ILE A 271 21.00 -9.49 20.23
C ILE A 271 20.14 -9.79 21.46
N CYS A 272 20.25 -11.02 21.95
CA CYS A 272 19.51 -11.46 23.12
C CYS A 272 20.46 -12.05 24.16
N VAL A 273 20.36 -11.55 25.39
CA VAL A 273 20.98 -12.19 26.55
C VAL A 273 20.08 -13.34 27.00
N GLY A 274 20.67 -14.51 27.23
CA GLY A 274 19.96 -15.75 27.52
C GLY A 274 19.84 -16.64 26.28
N LYS A 275 20.37 -17.86 26.38
CA LYS A 275 20.27 -18.88 25.32
C LYS A 275 18.94 -19.60 25.42
N MET A 276 18.21 -19.61 24.31
CA MET A 276 16.94 -20.31 24.19
C MET A 276 17.17 -21.83 24.15
N ARG A 277 16.48 -22.58 25.02
CA ARG A 277 16.66 -24.03 25.14
C ARG A 277 15.39 -24.82 24.89
N GLU A 278 14.24 -24.23 25.19
CA GLU A 278 12.95 -24.87 25.04
C GLU A 278 12.58 -25.01 23.57
N LYS A 279 12.33 -26.26 23.13
CA LYS A 279 12.08 -26.58 21.72
C LYS A 279 10.96 -25.73 21.10
N PHE A 280 9.87 -25.50 21.84
CA PHE A 280 8.72 -24.76 21.32
C PHE A 280 9.04 -23.28 21.02
N TYR A 281 9.90 -22.63 21.83
CA TYR A 281 10.34 -21.27 21.52
C TYR A 281 11.32 -21.25 20.34
N ILE A 282 12.22 -22.24 20.26
CA ILE A 282 13.15 -22.38 19.14
C ILE A 282 12.39 -22.53 17.82
N ASP A 283 11.41 -23.43 17.78
CA ASP A 283 10.59 -23.69 16.59
C ASP A 283 9.79 -22.44 16.19
N ALA A 284 9.16 -21.76 17.17
CA ALA A 284 8.39 -20.55 16.91
C ALA A 284 9.27 -19.39 16.38
N ALA A 285 10.46 -19.21 16.95
CA ALA A 285 11.43 -18.22 16.45
C ALA A 285 11.91 -18.56 15.03
N ALA A 286 12.21 -19.84 14.76
CA ALA A 286 12.69 -20.30 13.46
C ALA A 286 11.69 -20.04 12.33
N GLU A 287 10.39 -20.20 12.59
CA GLU A 287 9.34 -19.89 11.62
C GLU A 287 9.38 -18.41 11.19
N TYR A 288 9.50 -17.48 12.14
CA TYR A 288 9.58 -16.06 11.80
C TYR A 288 10.92 -15.65 11.22
N VAL A 289 12.03 -16.25 11.62
CA VAL A 289 13.33 -16.05 10.97
C VAL A 289 13.26 -16.45 9.49
N LYS A 290 12.66 -17.60 9.19
CA LYS A 290 12.43 -18.06 7.81
C LYS A 290 11.54 -17.11 7.03
N ARG A 291 10.44 -16.62 7.62
CA ARG A 291 9.56 -15.64 6.96
C ARG A 291 10.27 -14.31 6.70
N LEU A 292 11.05 -13.83 7.66
CA LEU A 292 11.79 -12.58 7.59
C LEU A 292 12.92 -12.58 6.54
N SER A 293 13.43 -13.75 6.13
CA SER A 293 14.53 -13.81 5.15
C SER A 293 14.13 -13.28 3.77
N ALA A 294 12.83 -13.21 3.46
CA ALA A 294 12.33 -12.56 2.24
C ALA A 294 12.45 -11.02 2.30
N TYR A 295 12.62 -10.44 3.50
CA TYR A 295 12.47 -9.02 3.76
C TYR A 295 13.77 -8.32 4.15
N CYS A 296 14.59 -8.96 4.97
CA CYS A 296 15.81 -8.36 5.49
C CYS A 296 16.91 -9.41 5.72
N LYS A 297 18.15 -8.93 5.85
CA LYS A 297 19.26 -9.77 6.31
C LYS A 297 19.22 -9.83 7.84
N LEU A 298 18.47 -10.80 8.38
CA LEU A 298 18.33 -11.03 9.81
C LEU A 298 19.53 -11.82 10.36
N GLN A 299 20.11 -11.33 11.46
CA GLN A 299 21.08 -12.05 12.27
C GLN A 299 20.59 -12.11 13.72
N VAL A 300 20.42 -13.31 14.26
CA VAL A 300 20.13 -13.50 15.69
C VAL A 300 21.44 -13.86 16.40
N VAL A 301 21.77 -13.11 17.46
CA VAL A 301 22.97 -13.31 18.27
C VAL A 301 22.54 -13.58 19.71
N GLU A 302 22.86 -14.77 20.21
CA GLU A 302 22.61 -15.14 21.60
C GLU A 302 23.88 -14.96 22.44
N LEU A 303 23.73 -14.26 23.55
CA LEU A 303 24.78 -14.07 24.54
C LEU A 303 24.44 -14.86 25.81
N PRO A 304 25.44 -15.41 26.50
CA PRO A 304 25.22 -16.01 27.81
C PRO A 304 24.73 -14.93 28.79
N GLU A 305 23.79 -15.31 29.65
CA GLU A 305 23.38 -14.50 30.79
C GLU A 305 24.37 -14.69 31.94
N GLU A 306 24.67 -13.61 32.66
CA GLU A 306 25.56 -13.68 33.82
C GLU A 306 24.89 -14.48 34.95
N ARG A 307 25.64 -15.43 35.53
CA ARG A 307 25.11 -16.27 36.61
C ARG A 307 25.12 -15.50 37.92
N LEU A 308 23.93 -15.23 38.44
CA LEU A 308 23.73 -14.61 39.74
C LEU A 308 23.23 -15.63 40.78
N PRO A 309 23.51 -15.41 42.09
CA PRO A 309 22.90 -16.19 43.16
C PRO A 309 21.37 -15.95 43.19
N SER A 310 20.62 -16.79 43.91
CA SER A 310 19.16 -16.73 43.98
C SER A 310 18.58 -15.43 44.56
N ASN A 311 19.37 -14.70 45.37
CA ASN A 311 19.01 -13.39 45.91
C ASN A 311 20.22 -12.44 45.80
N PRO A 312 20.51 -11.89 44.61
CA PRO A 312 21.68 -11.07 44.39
C PRO A 312 21.49 -9.66 44.98
N SER A 313 22.58 -9.04 45.43
CA SER A 313 22.58 -7.64 45.82
C SER A 313 22.51 -6.73 44.58
N GLN A 314 22.08 -5.47 44.75
CA GLN A 314 22.04 -4.51 43.65
C GLN A 314 23.41 -4.34 42.98
N ALA A 315 24.50 -4.29 43.76
CA ALA A 315 25.85 -4.21 43.21
C ALA A 315 26.24 -5.43 42.36
N GLN A 316 25.75 -6.62 42.70
CA GLN A 316 25.96 -7.83 41.89
C GLN A 316 25.16 -7.77 40.58
N ILE A 317 23.92 -7.27 40.64
CA ILE A 317 23.09 -7.05 39.44
C ILE A 317 23.75 -6.02 38.52
N ASP A 318 24.20 -4.89 39.07
CA ASP A 318 24.83 -3.82 38.29
C ASP A 318 26.11 -4.31 37.61
N ALA A 319 26.96 -5.05 38.34
CA ALA A 319 28.18 -5.64 37.78
C ALA A 319 27.89 -6.70 36.70
N ALA A 320 26.80 -7.46 36.83
CA ALA A 320 26.34 -8.39 35.79
C ALA A 320 25.86 -7.64 34.54
N LEU A 321 24.99 -6.64 34.70
CA LEU A 321 24.48 -5.82 33.60
C LEU A 321 25.60 -5.07 32.87
N GLU A 322 26.62 -4.59 33.59
CA GLU A 322 27.80 -3.94 32.99
C GLU A 322 28.58 -4.90 32.07
N LYS A 323 28.82 -6.14 32.53
CA LYS A 323 29.48 -7.19 31.73
C LYS A 323 28.64 -7.57 30.51
N GLU A 324 27.33 -7.75 30.68
CA GLU A 324 26.40 -8.04 29.58
C GLU A 324 26.40 -6.90 28.57
N ALA A 325 26.43 -5.64 29.03
CA ALA A 325 26.50 -4.48 28.15
C ALA A 325 27.80 -4.44 27.34
N ALA A 326 28.94 -4.78 27.95
CA ALA A 326 30.20 -4.91 27.23
C ALA A 326 30.13 -6.02 26.16
N ALA A 327 29.54 -7.17 26.49
CA ALA A 327 29.36 -8.29 25.56
C ALA A 327 28.43 -7.93 24.39
N ILE A 328 27.33 -7.19 24.65
CA ILE A 328 26.42 -6.67 23.63
C ILE A 328 27.17 -5.73 22.68
N ARG A 329 27.90 -4.75 23.21
CA ARG A 329 28.64 -3.78 22.37
C ARG A 329 29.67 -4.45 21.48
N ALA A 330 30.34 -5.49 21.96
CA ALA A 330 31.29 -6.27 21.18
C ALA A 330 30.65 -7.01 19.97
N LYS A 331 29.32 -7.11 19.91
CA LYS A 331 28.57 -7.76 18.82
C LYS A 331 27.76 -6.81 17.96
N LEU A 332 27.60 -5.55 18.35
CA LEU A 332 26.87 -4.55 17.57
C LEU A 332 27.50 -4.37 16.19
N ALA A 333 26.66 -4.35 15.16
CA ALA A 333 27.12 -4.00 13.83
C ALA A 333 27.55 -2.52 13.78
N PRO A 334 28.69 -2.18 13.14
CA PRO A 334 29.13 -0.80 13.03
C PRO A 334 28.07 0.12 12.40
N GLY A 335 27.80 1.25 13.04
CA GLY A 335 26.82 2.24 12.58
C GLY A 335 25.36 1.79 12.69
N ALA A 336 25.06 0.69 13.40
CA ALA A 336 23.68 0.26 13.61
C ALA A 336 22.93 1.18 14.57
N SER A 337 21.70 1.54 14.20
CA SER A 337 20.78 2.21 15.12
C SER A 337 20.29 1.20 16.16
N LEU A 338 20.41 1.55 17.44
CA LEU A 338 20.12 0.67 18.55
C LEU A 338 18.66 0.83 18.99
N VAL A 339 17.95 -0.30 19.14
CA VAL A 339 16.59 -0.35 19.66
C VAL A 339 16.59 -1.19 20.93
N ALA A 340 16.35 -0.56 22.08
CA ALA A 340 16.32 -1.26 23.36
C ALA A 340 14.88 -1.70 23.68
N LEU A 341 14.69 -2.99 23.95
CA LEU A 341 13.44 -3.49 24.52
C LEU A 341 13.53 -3.38 26.04
N CYS A 342 12.69 -2.53 26.62
CA CYS A 342 12.66 -2.26 28.05
C CYS A 342 11.25 -1.83 28.49
N VAL A 343 10.88 -2.14 29.72
CA VAL A 343 9.51 -1.93 30.24
C VAL A 343 9.12 -0.44 30.22
N GLU A 344 10.08 0.45 30.48
CA GLU A 344 9.94 1.90 30.42
C GLU A 344 9.96 2.48 28.99
N GLY A 345 10.07 1.63 27.96
CA GLY A 345 10.01 2.05 26.57
C GLY A 345 8.61 2.49 26.14
N ARG A 346 8.50 3.12 24.97
CA ARG A 346 7.20 3.49 24.41
C ARG A 346 6.50 2.24 23.87
N MET A 347 5.26 2.02 24.28
CA MET A 347 4.37 1.05 23.63
C MET A 347 3.94 1.57 22.25
N ARG A 348 3.84 0.67 21.28
CA ARG A 348 3.43 0.98 19.91
C ARG A 348 2.45 -0.07 19.41
N SER A 349 1.47 0.36 18.62
CA SER A 349 0.70 -0.57 17.77
C SER A 349 1.58 -1.19 16.68
N SER A 350 1.07 -2.21 15.99
CA SER A 350 1.76 -2.84 14.85
C SER A 350 2.02 -1.81 13.73
N GLU A 351 1.05 -0.94 13.46
CA GLU A 351 1.12 0.13 12.47
C GLU A 351 2.10 1.22 12.89
N GLU A 352 2.11 1.61 14.18
CA GLU A 352 3.09 2.57 14.72
C GLU A 352 4.52 2.03 14.71
N LEU A 353 4.71 0.72 14.90
CA LEU A 353 6.01 0.06 14.77
C LEU A 353 6.44 0.00 13.30
N SER A 354 5.53 -0.39 12.40
CA SER A 354 5.77 -0.36 10.95
C SER A 354 6.20 1.02 10.49
N GLY A 355 5.44 2.07 10.87
CA GLY A 355 5.77 3.45 10.53
C GLY A 355 7.10 3.92 11.11
N LEU A 356 7.49 3.46 12.30
CA LEU A 356 8.80 3.74 12.89
C LEU A 356 9.94 3.18 12.03
N LEU A 357 9.80 1.93 11.56
CA LEU A 357 10.80 1.30 10.70
C LEU A 357 10.89 1.96 9.33
N SER A 358 9.74 2.33 8.75
CA SER A 358 9.70 3.04 7.47
C SER A 358 10.30 4.45 7.56
N ASP A 359 10.00 5.23 8.62
CA ASP A 359 10.63 6.54 8.86
C ASP A 359 12.15 6.41 9.02
N TRP A 360 12.62 5.47 9.85
CA TRP A 360 14.04 5.19 10.02
C TRP A 360 14.74 4.86 8.71
N SER A 361 14.17 3.95 7.91
CA SER A 361 14.74 3.56 6.62
C SER A 361 14.76 4.74 5.63
N SER A 362 13.70 5.54 5.59
CA SER A 362 13.60 6.71 4.69
C SER A 362 14.62 7.81 4.99
N ARG A 363 15.14 7.87 6.22
CA ARG A 363 16.23 8.77 6.63
C ARG A 363 17.62 8.21 6.30
N GLY A 364 17.70 7.16 5.50
CA GLY A 364 18.96 6.51 5.09
C GLY A 364 19.46 5.43 6.07
N GLY A 365 18.62 5.01 7.03
CA GLY A 365 18.94 3.90 7.92
C GLY A 365 19.10 2.57 7.15
N SER A 366 20.19 1.85 7.42
CA SER A 366 20.50 0.58 6.74
C SER A 366 20.86 -0.60 7.67
N SER A 367 21.06 -0.34 8.97
CA SER A 367 21.33 -1.37 9.98
C SER A 367 20.63 -1.07 11.31
N LEU A 368 19.81 -1.99 11.80
CA LEU A 368 19.15 -1.94 13.11
C LEU A 368 19.68 -3.04 14.03
N SER A 369 19.81 -2.73 15.32
CA SER A 369 20.15 -3.71 16.35
C SER A 369 19.14 -3.65 17.49
N PHE A 370 18.28 -4.67 17.56
CA PHE A 370 17.32 -4.85 18.63
C PHE A 370 17.98 -5.59 19.79
N LEU A 371 17.83 -5.06 21.00
CA LEU A 371 18.40 -5.63 22.21
C LEU A 371 17.32 -6.17 23.14
N ILE A 372 17.48 -7.42 23.55
CA ILE A 372 16.68 -8.05 24.60
C ILE A 372 17.63 -8.44 25.74
N GLY A 373 17.41 -7.84 26.91
CA GLY A 373 18.20 -8.10 28.11
C GLY A 373 17.85 -9.44 28.78
N GLY A 374 18.66 -9.82 29.76
CA GLY A 374 18.43 -10.99 30.59
C GLY A 374 17.33 -10.74 31.62
N SER A 375 17.33 -11.53 32.69
CA SER A 375 16.29 -11.50 33.73
C SER A 375 16.17 -10.15 34.45
N TYR A 376 17.25 -9.37 34.50
CA TYR A 376 17.30 -8.03 35.11
C TYR A 376 17.25 -6.89 34.08
N GLY A 377 16.98 -7.20 32.79
CA GLY A 377 16.84 -6.22 31.73
C GLY A 377 18.17 -5.77 31.10
N LEU A 378 18.23 -4.51 30.66
CA LEU A 378 19.39 -3.92 29.99
C LEU A 378 20.05 -2.88 30.87
N HIS A 379 21.38 -2.82 30.85
CA HIS A 379 22.16 -1.78 31.51
C HIS A 379 21.73 -0.38 31.05
N ALA A 380 21.73 0.59 31.96
CA ALA A 380 21.24 1.95 31.71
C ALA A 380 21.94 2.65 30.54
N SER A 381 23.24 2.39 30.34
CA SER A 381 24.01 3.00 29.24
C SER A 381 23.50 2.60 27.85
N LEU A 382 23.14 1.33 27.65
CA LEU A 382 22.59 0.87 26.37
C LEU A 382 21.23 1.51 26.08
N LYS A 383 20.42 1.69 27.12
CA LYS A 383 19.11 2.35 27.00
C LYS A 383 19.25 3.84 26.67
N ALA A 384 20.30 4.50 27.18
CA ALA A 384 20.60 5.90 26.88
C ALA A 384 21.14 6.09 25.45
N GLU A 385 21.91 5.12 24.93
CA GLU A 385 22.42 5.11 23.55
C GLU A 385 21.36 4.72 22.52
N ALA A 386 20.22 4.17 22.95
CA ALA A 386 19.18 3.67 22.06
C ALA A 386 18.51 4.80 21.27
N TRP A 387 18.51 4.65 19.94
CA TRP A 387 17.73 5.48 19.03
C TRP A 387 16.23 5.38 19.34
N ALA A 388 15.76 4.18 19.70
CA ALA A 388 14.41 3.95 20.16
C ALA A 388 14.37 3.00 21.37
N ARG A 389 13.45 3.27 22.30
CA ARG A 389 13.11 2.39 23.43
C ARG A 389 11.70 1.88 23.24
N LEU A 390 11.52 0.57 23.16
CA LEU A 390 10.24 -0.09 22.91
C LEU A 390 9.82 -0.90 24.13
N SER A 391 8.56 -0.74 24.54
CA SER A 391 7.93 -1.61 25.52
C SER A 391 6.90 -2.50 24.82
N MET A 392 6.94 -3.79 25.10
CA MET A 392 5.97 -4.76 24.55
C MET A 392 4.64 -4.75 25.30
N SER A 393 4.69 -4.45 26.60
CA SER A 393 3.54 -4.51 27.49
C SER A 393 3.90 -3.85 28.83
N PRO A 394 2.92 -3.32 29.58
CA PRO A 394 3.12 -3.00 30.99
C PRO A 394 3.48 -4.23 31.84
N MET A 395 3.13 -5.43 31.38
CA MET A 395 3.50 -6.71 32.00
C MET A 395 4.91 -7.14 31.60
N THR A 396 5.61 -7.79 32.52
CA THR A 396 6.92 -8.39 32.25
C THR A 396 6.74 -9.79 31.66
N PHE A 397 7.31 -10.02 30.48
CA PHE A 397 7.35 -11.33 29.84
C PHE A 397 8.75 -11.95 29.91
N PRO A 398 8.86 -13.30 29.94
CA PRO A 398 10.16 -13.96 29.80
C PRO A 398 10.86 -13.53 28.51
N HIS A 399 12.17 -13.29 28.58
CA HIS A 399 12.95 -12.79 27.43
C HIS A 399 12.91 -13.74 26.22
N HIS A 400 12.74 -15.05 26.42
CA HIS A 400 12.52 -16.03 25.34
C HIS A 400 11.20 -15.77 24.59
N LEU A 401 10.10 -15.49 25.29
CA LEU A 401 8.81 -15.16 24.67
C LEU A 401 8.87 -13.80 23.96
N ALA A 402 9.48 -12.80 24.61
CA ALA A 402 9.70 -11.48 24.03
C ALA A 402 10.45 -11.58 22.69
N ARG A 403 11.45 -12.47 22.58
CA ARG A 403 12.15 -12.71 21.32
C ARG A 403 11.22 -13.16 20.19
N VAL A 404 10.37 -14.15 20.45
CA VAL A 404 9.40 -14.66 19.45
C VAL A 404 8.42 -13.56 19.05
N MET A 405 7.89 -12.84 20.02
CA MET A 405 6.96 -11.73 19.77
C MET A 405 7.61 -10.63 18.92
N LEU A 406 8.87 -10.26 19.20
CA LEU A 406 9.57 -9.26 18.39
C LEU A 406 9.75 -9.74 16.94
N LEU A 407 10.17 -10.99 16.73
CA LEU A 407 10.32 -11.54 15.38
C LEU A 407 9.00 -11.51 14.60
N GLU A 408 7.90 -11.88 15.24
CA GLU A 408 6.57 -11.79 14.65
C GLU A 408 6.19 -10.34 14.31
N GLN A 409 6.40 -9.41 15.23
CA GLN A 409 6.06 -8.00 15.04
C GLN A 409 6.92 -7.32 13.98
N LEU A 410 8.19 -7.72 13.82
CA LEU A 410 9.04 -7.28 12.72
C LEU A 410 8.49 -7.81 11.39
N TYR A 411 8.13 -9.09 11.31
CA TYR A 411 7.52 -9.66 10.11
C TYR A 411 6.21 -8.95 9.76
N ARG A 412 5.34 -8.76 10.74
CA ARG A 412 4.08 -8.02 10.61
C ARG A 412 4.31 -6.60 10.12
N SER A 413 5.32 -5.91 10.64
CA SER A 413 5.67 -4.56 10.20
C SER A 413 6.04 -4.54 8.71
N PHE A 414 6.84 -5.50 8.23
CA PHE A 414 7.11 -5.60 6.79
C PHE A 414 5.85 -5.92 5.98
N LYS A 415 4.96 -6.79 6.47
CA LYS A 415 3.68 -7.07 5.82
C LYS A 415 2.78 -5.84 5.74
N ILE A 416 2.75 -5.01 6.79
CA ILE A 416 1.99 -3.75 6.80
C ILE A 416 2.56 -2.75 5.80
N ASP A 417 3.89 -2.61 5.71
CA ASP A 417 4.55 -1.73 4.73
C ASP A 417 4.23 -2.15 3.27
N GLU A 418 4.08 -3.45 3.01
CA GLU A 418 3.63 -3.99 1.72
C GLU A 418 2.14 -3.73 1.41
N GLY A 419 1.36 -3.24 2.37
CA GLY A 419 -0.09 -3.07 2.25
C GLY A 419 -0.87 -4.38 2.44
N SER A 420 -0.27 -5.40 3.07
CA SER A 420 -0.95 -6.65 3.39
C SER A 420 -1.95 -6.49 4.53
N SER A 421 -3.09 -7.18 4.44
CA SER A 421 -4.11 -7.30 5.49
C SER A 421 -3.68 -8.14 6.69
N TYR A 422 -2.41 -8.54 6.80
CA TYR A 422 -1.86 -9.37 7.89
C TYR A 422 -2.06 -8.76 9.30
N HIS A 423 -2.43 -7.48 9.40
CA HIS A 423 -2.77 -6.78 10.64
C HIS A 423 -4.20 -7.04 11.16
N LYS A 424 -5.07 -7.67 10.36
CA LYS A 424 -6.47 -7.94 10.74
C LYS A 424 -6.62 -9.10 11.72
#